data_AF-A0A7G3AFT1-F1
#
_entry.id   AF-A0A7G3AFT1-F1
#
_cell.length_a   1.000
_cell.length_b   1.000
_cell.length_c   1.000
_cell.angle_alpha   90.00
_cell.angle_beta   90.00
_cell.angle_gamma   90.00
#
_symmetry.space_group_name_H-M   'P 1'
#
loop_
_entity.id
_entity.type
_entity.pdbx_description
1 polymer ?
#
loop_
_entity_poly.entity_id
_entity_poly.type
_entity_poly.pdbx_seq_one_letter_code
_entity_poly.pdbx_strand_id
1 'polypeptide(L)'
;CIEEFRLRQCGFNHDPPEDLVRSQWQRRNKSWIYLIYRWIIAALFIAAVAVSMSRLQGTDWGYYFIYLTNWGIIACMLTTTLGAILVTLWHFHPQFSARVESEGVVPTVFKVYWALHNSTLVMSIIITIIYWSILFDAEIHVADAVNVMTHATNSVFMFIDILVVAYPVRIYHACHSLIFGLIYVIFSAIYYAAGGTTRSGATYIYSVLNWNEPGSAMVTVVGVCILGILIHLILYFIYILRTWIFRRYFEREEILPTTSSPCSTIPGHGISMVLGQFGQDNRAFTTSTEKLSYTKEKY
;
A
#
# COMPACT_ATOMS: atom_id res chain seq x y z
N CYS A 1 -7.62 8.83 16.25
CA CYS A 1 -7.38 7.67 17.14
C CYS A 1 -8.64 6.84 17.38
N ILE A 2 -9.74 7.40 17.89
CA ILE A 2 -10.95 6.61 18.22
C ILE A 2 -11.64 6.01 16.98
N GLU A 3 -11.56 6.65 15.82
CA GLU A 3 -12.21 6.13 14.60
C GLU A 3 -11.55 4.88 14.01
N GLU A 4 -10.27 4.62 14.32
CA GLU A 4 -9.50 3.50 13.77
C GLU A 4 -9.85 2.15 14.41
N PHE A 5 -10.39 2.17 15.63
CA PHE A 5 -10.87 0.96 16.32
C PHE A 5 -12.32 0.59 15.95
N ARG A 6 -12.93 1.30 14.99
CA ARG A 6 -14.26 0.93 14.51
C ARG A 6 -14.14 -0.24 13.53
N LEU A 7 -15.02 -1.24 13.66
CA LEU A 7 -15.07 -2.41 12.77
C LEU A 7 -15.16 -2.05 11.27
N ARG A 8 -15.71 -0.88 10.93
CA ARG A 8 -15.74 -0.35 9.54
C ARG A 8 -14.34 -0.19 8.92
N GLN A 9 -13.30 -0.03 9.73
CA GLN A 9 -11.90 0.08 9.29
C GLN A 9 -11.25 -1.27 8.97
N CYS A 10 -11.96 -2.38 9.16
CA CYS A 10 -11.54 -3.69 8.65
C CYS A 10 -11.68 -3.78 7.12
N GLY A 11 -12.57 -2.97 6.52
CA GLY A 11 -12.80 -2.96 5.08
C GLY A 11 -11.79 -2.12 4.30
N PHE A 12 -11.91 -2.14 2.97
CA PHE A 12 -11.04 -1.38 2.05
C PHE A 12 -11.61 -0.04 1.59
N ASN A 13 -12.60 0.51 2.29
CA ASN A 13 -13.18 1.82 1.92
C ASN A 13 -12.20 2.93 2.30
N HIS A 14 -11.82 3.80 1.38
CA HIS A 14 -10.93 4.94 1.63
C HIS A 14 -11.39 6.14 0.82
N ASP A 15 -11.30 7.33 1.40
CA ASP A 15 -11.72 8.58 0.81
C ASP A 15 -10.61 9.62 1.02
N PRO A 16 -10.03 10.19 -0.06
CA PRO A 16 -10.37 9.96 -1.46
C PRO A 16 -9.72 8.69 -2.05
N PRO A 17 -10.40 7.95 -2.95
CA PRO A 17 -9.90 6.68 -3.50
C PRO A 17 -8.63 6.81 -4.35
N GLU A 18 -8.38 7.99 -4.92
CA GLU A 18 -7.17 8.27 -5.71
C GLU A 18 -5.87 8.23 -4.89
N ASP A 19 -5.92 8.32 -3.56
CA ASP A 19 -4.73 8.19 -2.71
C ASP A 19 -3.99 6.85 -2.94
N LEU A 20 -4.69 5.81 -3.40
CA LEU A 20 -4.10 4.51 -3.72
C LEU A 20 -3.16 4.55 -4.93
N VAL A 21 -3.30 5.55 -5.80
CA VAL A 21 -2.47 5.75 -7.00
C VAL A 21 -1.70 7.06 -6.94
N ARG A 22 -1.54 7.63 -5.75
CA ARG A 22 -0.87 8.91 -5.53
C ARG A 22 0.29 8.80 -4.55
N SER A 23 1.29 9.65 -4.74
CA SER A 23 2.30 9.94 -3.72
C SER A 23 1.74 10.92 -2.71
N GLN A 24 2.11 10.76 -1.43
CA GLN A 24 1.81 11.74 -0.39
C GLN A 24 2.38 13.12 -0.74
N TRP A 25 3.52 13.17 -1.44
CA TRP A 25 4.31 14.38 -1.64
C TRP A 25 4.00 15.15 -2.93
N GLN A 26 3.04 14.67 -3.73
CA GLN A 26 2.67 15.35 -4.97
C GLN A 26 1.55 16.36 -4.74
N ARG A 27 1.64 17.51 -5.41
CA ARG A 27 0.64 18.59 -5.30
C ARG A 27 -0.48 18.46 -6.33
N ARG A 28 -0.14 18.01 -7.54
CA ARG A 28 -1.08 17.86 -8.67
C ARG A 28 -1.76 16.50 -8.64
N ASN A 29 -2.87 16.38 -9.36
CA ASN A 29 -3.58 15.11 -9.51
C ASN A 29 -2.73 14.03 -10.21
N LYS A 30 -1.80 14.46 -11.07
CA LYS A 30 -0.85 13.61 -11.81
C LYS A 30 0.58 14.08 -11.54
N SER A 31 1.50 13.14 -11.34
CA SER A 31 2.93 13.41 -11.15
C SER A 31 3.77 12.44 -11.97
N TRP A 32 4.42 12.98 -13.00
CA TRP A 32 5.38 12.26 -13.82
C TRP A 32 6.56 11.72 -13.00
N ILE A 33 7.02 12.48 -11.99
CA ILE A 33 8.11 12.06 -11.10
C ILE A 33 7.71 10.78 -10.34
N TYR A 34 6.48 10.73 -9.82
CA TYR A 34 5.98 9.56 -9.12
C TYR A 34 5.78 8.36 -10.05
N LEU A 35 5.29 8.59 -11.27
CA LEU A 35 5.16 7.54 -12.28
C LEU A 35 6.53 6.94 -12.65
N ILE A 36 7.55 7.78 -12.87
CA ILE A 36 8.92 7.33 -13.14
C ILE A 36 9.46 6.53 -11.95
N TYR A 37 9.30 7.02 -10.73
CA TYR A 37 9.68 6.30 -9.51
C TYR A 37 9.05 4.89 -9.45
N ARG A 38 7.75 4.78 -9.72
CA ARG A 38 7.04 3.48 -9.72
C ARG A 38 7.62 2.50 -10.72
N TRP A 39 7.90 2.95 -11.94
CA TRP A 39 8.52 2.09 -12.97
C TRP A 39 9.97 1.73 -12.65
N ILE A 40 10.75 2.61 -12.03
CA ILE A 40 12.11 2.28 -11.56
C ILE A 40 12.07 1.15 -10.53
N ILE A 41 11.21 1.26 -9.52
CA ILE A 41 11.08 0.23 -8.48
C ILE A 41 10.55 -1.08 -9.06
N ALA A 42 9.56 -1.03 -9.95
CA ALA A 42 9.05 -2.21 -10.64
C ALA A 42 10.14 -2.92 -11.47
N ALA A 43 10.89 -2.15 -12.28
CA ALA A 43 11.99 -2.68 -13.08
C ALA A 43 13.08 -3.31 -12.22
N LEU A 44 13.40 -2.71 -11.06
CA LEU A 44 14.37 -3.26 -10.11
C LEU A 44 13.95 -4.64 -9.60
N PHE A 45 12.70 -4.81 -9.16
CA PHE A 45 12.25 -6.11 -8.66
C PHE A 45 12.02 -7.14 -9.76
N ILE A 46 11.60 -6.73 -10.96
CA ILE A 46 11.56 -7.61 -12.14
C ILE A 46 12.98 -8.14 -12.43
N ALA A 47 13.98 -7.25 -12.46
CA ALA A 47 15.36 -7.63 -12.66
C ALA A 47 15.88 -8.54 -11.54
N ALA A 48 15.53 -8.25 -10.28
CA ALA A 48 15.94 -9.07 -9.14
C ALA A 48 15.39 -10.51 -9.24
N VAL A 49 14.10 -10.66 -9.58
CA VAL A 49 13.50 -11.98 -9.82
C VAL A 49 14.18 -12.66 -11.02
N ALA A 50 14.35 -11.96 -12.15
CA ALA A 50 14.99 -12.51 -13.34
C ALA A 50 16.42 -13.01 -13.08
N VAL A 51 17.24 -12.22 -12.37
CA VAL A 51 18.61 -12.58 -11.99
C VAL A 51 18.63 -13.74 -10.99
N SER A 52 17.71 -13.77 -10.03
CA SER A 52 17.63 -14.88 -9.06
C SER A 52 17.27 -16.20 -9.76
N MET A 53 16.37 -16.15 -10.75
CA MET A 53 15.97 -17.31 -11.55
C MET A 53 17.06 -17.75 -12.52
N SER A 54 17.80 -16.82 -13.14
CA SER A 54 18.85 -17.15 -14.11
C SER A 54 20.05 -17.86 -13.47
N ARG A 55 20.18 -17.83 -12.14
CA ARG A 55 21.21 -18.56 -11.39
C ARG A 55 20.85 -20.01 -11.08
N LEU A 56 19.60 -20.41 -11.33
CA LEU A 56 19.16 -21.79 -11.16
C LEU A 56 19.70 -22.63 -12.34
N GLN A 57 20.24 -23.81 -12.03
CA GLN A 57 20.82 -24.71 -13.04
C GLN A 57 19.97 -25.97 -13.17
N GLY A 58 19.85 -26.49 -14.40
CA GLY A 58 19.21 -27.78 -14.69
C GLY A 58 17.78 -27.89 -14.16
N THR A 59 17.50 -28.97 -13.43
CA THR A 59 16.16 -29.30 -12.90
C THR A 59 15.84 -28.62 -11.56
N ASP A 60 16.74 -27.78 -11.03
CA ASP A 60 16.61 -27.21 -9.68
C ASP A 60 15.57 -26.08 -9.58
N TRP A 61 14.95 -25.68 -10.71
CA TRP A 61 14.02 -24.56 -10.75
C TRP A 61 12.80 -24.73 -9.83
N GLY A 62 12.35 -25.96 -9.61
CA GLY A 62 11.22 -26.25 -8.71
C GLY A 62 11.50 -25.87 -7.25
N TYR A 63 12.76 -25.99 -6.80
CA TYR A 63 13.15 -25.60 -5.45
C TYR A 63 13.08 -24.09 -5.23
N TYR A 64 13.05 -23.27 -6.27
CA TYR A 64 12.87 -21.84 -6.09
C TYR A 64 11.55 -21.53 -5.37
N PHE A 65 10.50 -22.28 -5.69
CA PHE A 65 9.15 -22.04 -5.17
C PHE A 65 8.90 -22.62 -3.78
N ILE A 66 9.86 -23.31 -3.16
CA ILE A 66 9.68 -23.80 -1.78
C ILE A 66 10.11 -22.78 -0.73
N TYR A 67 10.95 -21.81 -1.09
CA TYR A 67 11.51 -20.84 -0.14
C TYR A 67 10.61 -19.61 0.02
N LEU A 68 10.28 -19.26 1.26
CA LEU A 68 9.51 -18.06 1.61
C LEU A 68 10.20 -16.77 1.12
N THR A 69 11.53 -16.74 1.14
CA THR A 69 12.32 -15.59 0.71
C THR A 69 12.09 -15.29 -0.77
N ASN A 70 11.95 -16.33 -1.59
CA ASN A 70 11.63 -16.23 -3.00
C ASN A 70 10.18 -15.81 -3.24
N TRP A 71 9.24 -16.30 -2.42
CA TRP A 71 7.86 -15.79 -2.42
C TRP A 71 7.82 -14.29 -2.09
N GLY A 72 8.66 -13.84 -1.15
CA GLY A 72 8.78 -12.43 -0.77
C GLY A 72 9.25 -11.54 -1.91
N ILE A 73 10.29 -11.94 -2.66
CA ILE A 73 10.78 -11.14 -3.79
C ILE A 73 9.82 -11.16 -4.99
N ILE A 74 9.13 -12.29 -5.25
CA ILE A 74 8.04 -12.35 -6.22
C ILE A 74 6.90 -11.40 -5.80
N ALA A 75 6.52 -11.40 -4.52
CA ALA A 75 5.49 -10.49 -4.02
C ALA A 75 5.91 -9.02 -4.18
N CYS A 76 7.17 -8.67 -3.96
CA CYS A 76 7.71 -7.33 -4.25
C CYS A 76 7.57 -6.98 -5.73
N MET A 77 7.95 -7.88 -6.64
CA MET A 77 7.79 -7.69 -8.08
C MET A 77 6.32 -7.46 -8.47
N LEU A 78 5.41 -8.32 -8.02
CA LEU A 78 3.98 -8.23 -8.33
C LEU A 78 3.36 -6.94 -7.79
N THR A 79 3.62 -6.60 -6.53
CA THR A 79 3.13 -5.38 -5.88
C THR A 79 3.60 -4.13 -6.61
N THR A 80 4.91 -4.01 -6.84
CA THR A 80 5.49 -2.79 -7.41
C THR A 80 5.12 -2.62 -8.87
N THR A 81 5.02 -3.72 -9.63
CA THR A 81 4.53 -3.71 -11.02
C THR A 81 3.05 -3.32 -11.08
N LEU A 82 2.20 -3.90 -10.21
CA LEU A 82 0.79 -3.52 -10.14
C LEU A 82 0.64 -2.04 -9.79
N GLY A 83 1.42 -1.53 -8.82
CA GLY A 83 1.45 -0.10 -8.49
C GLY A 83 1.83 0.77 -9.70
N ALA A 84 2.86 0.39 -10.46
CA ALA A 84 3.26 1.12 -11.67
C ALA A 84 2.18 1.10 -12.76
N ILE A 85 1.52 -0.03 -12.97
CA ILE A 85 0.41 -0.16 -13.92
C ILE A 85 -0.76 0.73 -13.49
N LEU A 86 -1.17 0.69 -12.21
CA LEU A 86 -2.29 1.50 -11.72
C LEU A 86 -2.03 3.00 -11.83
N VAL A 87 -0.81 3.46 -11.52
CA VAL A 87 -0.42 4.87 -11.70
C VAL A 87 -0.37 5.23 -13.19
N THR A 88 0.05 4.31 -14.07
CA THR A 88 0.00 4.50 -15.53
C THR A 88 -1.44 4.66 -16.02
N LEU A 89 -2.35 3.78 -15.57
CA LEU A 89 -3.77 3.86 -15.90
C LEU A 89 -4.37 5.21 -15.46
N TRP A 90 -4.02 5.67 -14.25
CA TRP A 90 -4.42 6.99 -13.76
C TRP A 90 -3.94 8.15 -14.65
N HIS A 91 -2.73 8.06 -15.20
CA HIS A 91 -2.16 9.11 -16.04
C HIS A 91 -2.77 9.15 -17.44
N PHE A 92 -2.91 7.98 -18.09
CA PHE A 92 -3.18 7.89 -19.52
C PHE A 92 -4.62 7.50 -19.88
N HIS A 93 -5.46 7.10 -18.91
CA HIS A 93 -6.87 6.78 -19.15
C HIS A 93 -7.80 7.71 -18.36
N PRO A 94 -8.13 8.91 -18.89
CA PRO A 94 -9.00 9.88 -18.21
C PRO A 94 -10.38 9.34 -17.84
N GLN A 95 -10.93 8.42 -18.64
CA GLN A 95 -12.20 7.77 -18.34
C GLN A 95 -12.13 6.93 -17.07
N PHE A 96 -11.00 6.27 -16.82
CA PHE A 96 -10.78 5.51 -15.60
C PHE A 96 -10.67 6.44 -14.39
N SER A 97 -9.84 7.48 -14.46
CA SER A 97 -9.68 8.42 -13.35
C SER A 97 -10.99 9.16 -13.03
N ALA A 98 -11.71 9.65 -14.04
CA ALA A 98 -12.99 10.33 -13.85
C ALA A 98 -14.06 9.41 -13.24
N ARG A 99 -14.07 8.12 -13.61
CA ARG A 99 -14.97 7.14 -13.02
C ARG A 99 -14.68 6.93 -11.53
N VAL A 100 -13.40 6.80 -11.15
CA VAL A 100 -13.00 6.64 -9.75
C VAL A 100 -13.36 7.87 -8.92
N GLU A 101 -13.10 9.07 -9.45
CA GLU A 101 -13.43 10.35 -8.79
C GLU A 101 -14.95 10.54 -8.65
N SER A 102 -15.74 10.17 -9.67
CA SER A 102 -17.21 10.35 -9.65
C SER A 102 -17.96 9.32 -8.80
N GLU A 103 -17.51 8.05 -8.80
CA GLU A 103 -18.12 7.01 -7.98
C GLU A 103 -17.73 7.18 -6.50
N GLY A 104 -16.54 7.71 -6.19
CA GLY A 104 -16.05 7.85 -4.81
C GLY A 104 -15.83 6.51 -4.10
N VAL A 105 -15.89 5.40 -4.83
CA VAL A 105 -15.74 4.04 -4.30
C VAL A 105 -14.40 3.47 -4.74
N VAL A 106 -13.65 2.89 -3.80
CA VAL A 106 -12.38 2.22 -4.08
C VAL A 106 -12.61 1.03 -5.03
N PRO A 107 -12.04 1.03 -6.25
CA PRO A 107 -12.16 -0.08 -7.19
C PRO A 107 -11.53 -1.36 -6.64
N THR A 108 -12.05 -2.53 -7.00
CA THR A 108 -11.54 -3.84 -6.53
C THR A 108 -10.03 -4.00 -6.76
N VAL A 109 -9.52 -3.53 -7.91
CA VAL A 109 -8.08 -3.62 -8.22
C VAL A 109 -7.23 -2.79 -7.24
N PHE A 110 -7.73 -1.64 -6.76
CA PHE A 110 -7.05 -0.84 -5.74
C PHE A 110 -7.07 -1.56 -4.38
N LYS A 111 -8.17 -2.25 -4.04
CA LYS A 111 -8.26 -3.07 -2.82
C LYS A 111 -7.25 -4.21 -2.81
N VAL A 112 -7.15 -4.94 -3.93
CA VAL A 112 -6.17 -6.02 -4.13
C VAL A 112 -4.75 -5.47 -4.02
N TYR A 113 -4.44 -4.38 -4.72
CA TYR A 113 -3.13 -3.73 -4.64
C TYR A 113 -2.78 -3.33 -3.20
N TRP A 114 -3.73 -2.76 -2.47
CA TRP A 114 -3.51 -2.34 -1.09
C TRP A 114 -3.30 -3.52 -0.13
N ALA A 115 -4.07 -4.60 -0.27
CA ALA A 115 -3.88 -5.83 0.50
C ALA A 115 -2.50 -6.44 0.24
N LEU A 116 -2.14 -6.53 -1.05
CA LEU A 116 -0.87 -7.09 -1.48
C LEU A 116 0.30 -6.24 -0.97
N HIS A 117 0.22 -4.91 -1.09
CA HIS A 117 1.25 -4.01 -0.59
C HIS A 117 1.48 -4.15 0.92
N ASN A 118 0.40 -4.13 1.72
CA ASN A 118 0.50 -4.32 3.17
C ASN A 118 1.19 -5.66 3.50
N SER A 119 0.81 -6.73 2.78
CA SER A 119 1.39 -8.06 2.97
C SER A 119 2.88 -8.07 2.61
N THR A 120 3.23 -7.56 1.43
CA THR A 120 4.61 -7.49 0.93
C THR A 120 5.50 -6.66 1.84
N LEU A 121 5.02 -5.50 2.32
CA LEU A 121 5.77 -4.62 3.19
C LEU A 121 6.16 -5.31 4.50
N VAL A 122 5.18 -5.88 5.21
CA VAL A 122 5.43 -6.58 6.48
C VAL A 122 6.31 -7.81 6.26
N MET A 123 6.01 -8.63 5.24
CA MET A 123 6.78 -9.84 4.95
C MET A 123 8.23 -9.55 4.57
N SER A 124 8.50 -8.46 3.85
CA SER A 124 9.87 -8.07 3.51
C SER A 124 10.69 -7.77 4.77
N ILE A 125 10.11 -7.07 5.75
CA ILE A 125 10.78 -6.75 7.02
C ILE A 125 10.97 -8.03 7.86
N ILE A 126 9.94 -8.90 7.94
CA ILE A 126 10.06 -10.20 8.64
C ILE A 126 11.19 -11.04 8.05
N ILE A 127 11.23 -11.18 6.71
CA ILE A 127 12.26 -11.96 6.01
C ILE A 127 13.65 -11.41 6.34
N THR A 128 13.83 -10.09 6.28
CA THR A 128 15.10 -9.45 6.63
C THR A 128 15.49 -9.76 8.08
N ILE A 129 14.60 -9.53 9.04
CA ILE A 129 14.91 -9.75 10.46
C ILE A 129 15.27 -11.21 10.71
N ILE A 130 14.44 -12.16 10.30
CA ILE A 130 14.68 -13.59 10.54
C ILE A 130 15.96 -14.05 9.85
N TYR A 131 16.17 -13.63 8.61
CA TYR A 131 17.36 -14.02 7.87
C TYR A 131 18.63 -13.56 8.58
N TRP A 132 18.77 -12.25 8.84
CA TRP A 132 20.02 -11.71 9.40
C TRP A 132 20.23 -12.01 10.88
N SER A 133 19.16 -12.28 11.64
CA SER A 133 19.28 -12.57 13.08
C SER A 133 19.35 -14.06 13.42
N ILE A 134 18.79 -14.94 12.59
CA ILE A 134 18.65 -16.38 12.90
C ILE A 134 19.26 -17.28 11.83
N LEU A 135 19.09 -16.98 10.54
CA LEU A 135 19.46 -17.92 9.46
C LEU A 135 20.82 -17.64 8.83
N PHE A 136 21.30 -16.39 8.87
CA PHE A 136 22.57 -16.01 8.28
C PHE A 136 23.72 -16.59 9.11
N ASP A 137 24.54 -17.37 8.44
CA ASP A 137 25.76 -17.95 8.99
C ASP A 137 26.90 -17.58 8.05
N ALA A 138 27.88 -16.83 8.55
CA ALA A 138 29.03 -16.35 7.78
C ALA A 138 29.98 -17.47 7.34
N GLU A 139 29.91 -18.66 7.96
CA GLU A 139 30.70 -19.83 7.55
C GLU A 139 30.07 -20.56 6.35
N ILE A 140 28.75 -20.44 6.19
CA ILE A 140 27.97 -21.16 5.17
C ILE A 140 27.56 -20.23 4.02
N HIS A 141 27.22 -18.98 4.33
CA HIS A 141 26.63 -18.03 3.40
C HIS A 141 27.61 -16.93 3.00
N VAL A 142 27.68 -16.68 1.70
CA VAL A 142 28.34 -15.49 1.16
C VAL A 142 27.30 -14.39 1.04
N ALA A 143 27.55 -13.24 1.68
CA ALA A 143 26.74 -12.03 1.56
C ALA A 143 26.94 -11.35 0.19
N ASP A 144 26.70 -12.08 -0.88
CA ASP A 144 26.81 -11.58 -2.25
C ASP A 144 25.63 -10.66 -2.61
N ALA A 145 25.71 -10.00 -3.76
CA ALA A 145 24.70 -9.05 -4.18
C ALA A 145 23.28 -9.64 -4.26
N VAL A 146 23.13 -10.92 -4.65
CA VAL A 146 21.82 -11.57 -4.76
C VAL A 146 21.28 -11.94 -3.38
N ASN A 147 22.14 -12.37 -2.48
CA ASN A 147 21.79 -12.65 -1.10
C ASN A 147 21.29 -11.37 -0.40
N VAL A 148 22.08 -10.29 -0.46
CA VAL A 148 21.70 -8.99 0.11
C VAL A 148 20.43 -8.44 -0.55
N MET A 149 20.28 -8.58 -1.87
CA MET A 149 19.07 -8.17 -2.57
C MET A 149 17.81 -8.89 -2.05
N THR A 150 17.92 -10.21 -1.88
CA THR A 150 16.81 -11.09 -1.50
C THR A 150 16.45 -10.96 -0.01
N HIS A 151 17.41 -10.61 0.84
CA HIS A 151 17.24 -10.64 2.29
C HIS A 151 17.39 -9.29 2.99
N ALA A 152 17.71 -8.19 2.31
CA ALA A 152 17.80 -6.87 2.92
C ALA A 152 17.18 -5.79 2.04
N THR A 153 17.59 -5.73 0.77
CA THR A 153 17.23 -4.64 -0.13
C THR A 153 15.72 -4.56 -0.39
N ASN A 154 15.03 -5.70 -0.41
CA ASN A 154 13.57 -5.74 -0.50
C ASN A 154 12.88 -4.90 0.60
N SER A 155 13.27 -5.10 1.86
CA SER A 155 12.71 -4.38 3.00
C SER A 155 13.01 -2.89 2.96
N VAL A 156 14.21 -2.50 2.50
CA VAL A 156 14.60 -1.10 2.34
C VAL A 156 13.70 -0.41 1.31
N PHE A 157 13.51 -1.00 0.13
CA PHE A 157 12.67 -0.39 -0.90
C PHE A 157 11.19 -0.35 -0.52
N MET A 158 10.67 -1.41 0.10
CA MET A 158 9.29 -1.41 0.60
C MET A 158 9.10 -0.38 1.72
N PHE A 159 10.09 -0.20 2.59
CA PHE A 159 10.08 0.82 3.63
C PHE A 159 10.10 2.24 3.04
N ILE A 160 10.94 2.50 2.04
CA ILE A 160 10.91 3.76 1.30
C ILE A 160 9.54 3.97 0.65
N ASP A 161 8.95 2.92 0.06
CA ASP A 161 7.66 3.03 -0.60
C ASP A 161 6.56 3.48 0.37
N ILE A 162 6.50 2.92 1.59
CA ILE A 162 5.49 3.37 2.58
C ILE A 162 5.70 4.83 3.01
N LEU A 163 6.92 5.38 2.90
CA LEU A 163 7.15 6.81 3.12
C LEU A 163 6.67 7.68 1.94
N VAL A 164 6.54 7.12 0.74
CA VAL A 164 6.20 7.85 -0.50
C VAL A 164 4.71 7.79 -0.84
N VAL A 165 4.03 6.67 -0.58
CA VAL A 165 2.62 6.46 -0.94
C VAL A 165 1.65 7.34 -0.14
N ALA A 166 0.51 7.71 -0.72
CA ALA A 166 -0.51 8.49 -0.01
C ALA A 166 -1.51 7.64 0.80
N TYR A 167 -1.80 6.42 0.35
CA TYR A 167 -2.83 5.58 0.97
C TYR A 167 -2.52 5.19 2.43
N PRO A 168 -3.56 4.89 3.22
CA PRO A 168 -3.40 4.66 4.65
C PRO A 168 -2.87 3.28 5.01
N VAL A 169 -2.33 3.16 6.22
CA VAL A 169 -2.12 1.89 6.91
C VAL A 169 -3.20 1.79 7.99
N ARG A 170 -3.91 0.66 8.06
CA ARG A 170 -4.94 0.41 9.07
C ARG A 170 -4.49 -0.68 10.01
N ILE A 171 -4.84 -0.56 11.29
CA ILE A 171 -4.46 -1.57 12.31
C ILE A 171 -5.00 -2.95 11.93
N TYR A 172 -6.28 -3.04 11.51
CA TYR A 172 -6.92 -4.30 11.14
C TYR A 172 -6.29 -5.00 9.93
N HIS A 173 -5.62 -4.25 9.04
CA HIS A 173 -4.95 -4.81 7.86
C HIS A 173 -3.70 -5.64 8.21
N ALA A 174 -3.30 -5.71 9.49
CA ALA A 174 -2.30 -6.67 9.96
C ALA A 174 -2.66 -8.11 9.58
N CYS A 175 -3.96 -8.42 9.44
CA CYS A 175 -4.41 -9.75 9.01
C CYS A 175 -3.91 -10.13 7.60
N HIS A 176 -3.69 -9.17 6.69
CA HIS A 176 -3.28 -9.46 5.32
C HIS A 176 -1.92 -10.17 5.28
N SER A 177 -0.94 -9.66 6.03
CA SER A 177 0.39 -10.27 6.13
C SER A 177 0.38 -11.59 6.89
N LEU A 178 -0.44 -11.72 7.93
CA LEU A 178 -0.62 -12.97 8.66
C LEU A 178 -1.21 -14.07 7.76
N ILE A 179 -2.22 -13.75 6.95
CA ILE A 179 -2.80 -14.70 5.99
C ILE A 179 -1.73 -15.16 4.99
N PHE A 180 -0.92 -14.24 4.45
CA PHE A 180 0.18 -14.61 3.56
C PHE A 180 1.18 -15.57 4.22
N GLY A 181 1.60 -15.27 5.46
CA GLY A 181 2.49 -16.13 6.22
C GLY A 181 1.88 -17.51 6.51
N LEU A 182 0.60 -17.56 6.91
CA LEU A 182 -0.12 -18.81 7.18
C LEU A 182 -0.28 -19.68 5.92
N ILE A 183 -0.51 -19.07 4.75
CA ILE A 183 -0.51 -19.81 3.48
C ILE A 183 0.83 -20.51 3.26
N TYR A 184 1.95 -19.81 3.52
CA TYR A 184 3.27 -20.43 3.41
C TYR A 184 3.49 -21.55 4.44
N VAL A 185 3.06 -21.35 5.69
CA VAL A 185 3.16 -22.37 6.75
C VAL A 185 2.40 -23.63 6.33
N ILE A 186 1.15 -23.49 5.87
CA ILE A 186 0.32 -24.59 5.38
C ILE A 186 0.99 -25.29 4.19
N PHE A 187 1.47 -24.51 3.22
CA PHE A 187 2.24 -25.04 2.09
C PHE A 187 3.45 -25.86 2.56
N SER A 188 4.25 -25.34 3.49
CA SER A 188 5.46 -26.01 3.98
C SER A 188 5.16 -27.32 4.71
N ALA A 189 4.06 -27.38 5.46
CA ALA A 189 3.61 -28.59 6.14
C ALA A 189 3.11 -29.64 5.15
N ILE A 190 2.34 -29.24 4.13
CA ILE A 190 1.89 -30.13 3.05
C ILE A 190 3.10 -30.64 2.25
N TYR A 191 4.05 -29.77 1.93
CA TYR A 191 5.27 -30.13 1.21
C TYR A 191 6.07 -31.19 1.96
N TYR A 192 6.25 -31.02 3.27
CA TYR A 192 6.86 -32.02 4.14
C TYR A 192 6.06 -33.34 4.17
N ALA A 193 4.74 -33.28 4.37
CA ALA A 193 3.90 -34.47 4.43
C ALA A 193 3.87 -35.27 3.11
N ALA A 194 4.11 -34.59 1.98
CA ALA A 194 4.26 -35.21 0.67
C ALA A 194 5.66 -35.80 0.41
N GLY A 195 6.57 -35.74 1.38
CA GLY A 195 7.96 -36.23 1.26
C GLY A 195 8.90 -35.26 0.56
N GLY A 196 8.56 -33.97 0.50
CA GLY A 196 9.40 -32.94 -0.10
C GLY A 196 10.73 -32.75 0.63
N THR A 197 11.79 -32.51 -0.13
CA THR A 197 13.16 -32.30 0.39
C THR A 197 13.79 -31.06 -0.23
N THR A 198 14.80 -30.49 0.42
CA THR A 198 15.61 -29.44 -0.20
C THR A 198 16.54 -30.02 -1.27
N ARG A 199 17.27 -29.15 -1.97
CA ARG A 199 18.34 -29.53 -2.91
C ARG A 199 19.41 -30.43 -2.27
N SER A 200 19.70 -30.24 -0.99
CA SER A 200 20.66 -31.05 -0.23
C SER A 200 20.05 -32.35 0.34
N GLY A 201 18.77 -32.62 0.07
CA GLY A 201 18.06 -33.78 0.60
C GLY A 201 17.54 -33.62 2.04
N ALA A 202 17.61 -32.42 2.61
CA ALA A 202 17.06 -32.17 3.95
C ALA A 202 15.53 -32.19 3.92
N THR A 203 14.91 -32.76 4.96
CA THR A 203 13.44 -32.88 5.07
C THR A 203 12.75 -31.59 5.52
N TYR A 204 13.52 -30.57 5.91
CA TYR A 204 13.02 -29.25 6.30
C TYR A 204 13.54 -28.16 5.37
N ILE A 205 12.68 -27.21 5.00
CA ILE A 205 13.05 -26.06 4.17
C ILE A 205 13.88 -25.07 4.98
N TYR A 206 13.43 -24.79 6.20
CA TYR A 206 14.10 -23.99 7.22
C TYR A 206 14.14 -24.80 8.51
N SER A 207 15.28 -24.82 9.20
CA SER A 207 15.43 -25.54 10.47
C SER A 207 14.44 -25.07 11.53
N VAL A 208 14.09 -23.77 11.52
CA VAL A 208 13.10 -23.17 12.43
C VAL A 208 11.64 -23.60 12.14
N LEU A 209 11.38 -24.19 10.97
CA LEU A 209 10.09 -24.79 10.58
C LEU A 209 10.27 -26.29 10.32
N ASN A 210 10.99 -26.97 11.20
CA ASN A 210 11.20 -28.41 11.10
C ASN A 210 9.95 -29.19 11.54
N TRP A 211 9.20 -29.71 10.58
CA TRP A 211 7.97 -30.46 10.81
C TRP A 211 8.18 -31.88 11.36
N ASN A 212 9.42 -32.37 11.47
CA ASN A 212 9.73 -33.55 12.28
C ASN A 212 9.50 -33.27 13.78
N GLU A 213 9.62 -32.00 14.20
CA GLU A 213 9.40 -31.52 15.56
C GLU A 213 8.30 -30.45 15.58
N PRO A 214 7.03 -30.83 15.35
CA PRO A 214 5.94 -29.88 15.11
C PRO A 214 5.71 -28.92 16.27
N GLY A 215 6.00 -29.33 17.52
CA GLY A 215 5.93 -28.44 18.68
C GLY A 215 6.86 -27.23 18.57
N SER A 216 8.13 -27.47 18.20
CA SER A 216 9.13 -26.41 18.00
C SER A 216 8.77 -25.52 16.81
N ALA A 217 8.36 -26.12 15.69
CA ALA A 217 7.91 -25.39 14.51
C ALA A 217 6.72 -24.46 14.83
N MET A 218 5.75 -24.92 15.62
CA MET A 218 4.60 -24.09 16.01
C MET A 218 4.98 -22.93 16.94
N VAL A 219 5.97 -23.10 17.81
CA VAL A 219 6.53 -21.99 18.60
C VAL A 219 7.10 -20.92 17.68
N THR A 220 7.86 -21.31 16.64
CA THR A 220 8.34 -20.38 15.62
C THR A 220 7.19 -19.67 14.91
N VAL A 221 6.17 -20.40 14.46
CA VAL A 221 5.00 -19.82 13.76
C VAL A 221 4.33 -18.75 14.63
N VAL A 222 4.05 -19.04 15.91
CA VAL A 222 3.44 -18.09 16.84
C VAL A 222 4.36 -16.88 17.04
N GLY A 223 5.67 -17.08 17.22
CA GLY A 223 6.64 -16.01 17.35
C GLY A 223 6.68 -15.08 16.14
N VAL A 224 6.64 -15.64 14.93
CA VAL A 224 6.61 -14.87 13.67
C VAL A 224 5.28 -14.13 13.50
N CYS A 225 4.15 -14.73 13.89
CA CYS A 225 2.86 -14.02 13.89
C CYS A 225 2.87 -12.82 14.83
N ILE A 226 3.41 -12.97 16.04
CA ILE A 226 3.55 -11.86 17.00
C ILE A 226 4.47 -10.78 16.41
N LEU A 227 5.62 -11.17 15.87
CA LEU A 227 6.55 -10.25 15.21
C LEU A 227 5.86 -9.48 14.07
N GLY A 228 5.07 -10.16 13.24
CA GLY A 228 4.33 -9.53 12.14
C GLY A 228 3.30 -8.50 12.62
N ILE A 229 2.57 -8.78 13.71
CA ILE A 229 1.66 -7.81 14.33
C ILE A 229 2.45 -6.59 14.84
N LEU A 230 3.56 -6.80 15.54
CA LEU A 230 4.39 -5.73 16.08
C LEU A 230 4.96 -4.84 14.97
N ILE A 231 5.49 -5.44 13.90
CA ILE A 231 5.97 -4.70 12.72
C ILE A 231 4.84 -3.88 12.10
N HIS A 232 3.64 -4.47 11.93
CA HIS A 232 2.51 -3.75 11.36
C HIS A 232 2.08 -2.56 12.22
N LEU A 233 2.10 -2.70 13.55
CA LEU A 233 1.84 -1.59 14.47
C LEU A 233 2.88 -0.48 14.36
N ILE A 234 4.17 -0.83 14.24
CA ILE A 234 5.24 0.16 14.00
C ILE A 234 5.01 0.90 12.68
N LEU A 235 4.69 0.18 11.60
CA LEU A 235 4.40 0.77 10.30
C LEU A 235 3.16 1.68 10.34
N TYR A 236 2.16 1.32 11.13
CA TYR A 236 1.01 2.17 11.39
C TYR A 236 1.40 3.49 12.08
N PHE A 237 2.29 3.46 13.08
CA PHE A 237 2.80 4.69 13.70
C PHE A 237 3.63 5.53 12.72
N ILE A 238 4.41 4.89 11.84
CA ILE A 238 5.14 5.59 10.77
C ILE A 238 4.18 6.27 9.80
N TYR A 239 3.08 5.60 9.43
CA TYR A 239 2.01 6.20 8.64
C TYR A 239 1.39 7.43 9.32
N ILE A 240 1.07 7.33 10.63
CA ILE A 240 0.57 8.48 11.40
C ILE A 240 1.58 9.63 11.36
N LEU A 241 2.87 9.34 11.59
CA LEU A 241 3.92 10.35 11.57
C LEU A 241 4.04 11.01 10.18
N ARG A 242 4.05 10.21 9.11
CA ARG A 242 4.12 10.68 7.71
C ARG A 242 2.98 11.65 7.41
N THR A 243 1.75 11.27 7.75
CA THR A 243 0.56 12.09 7.51
C THR A 243 0.55 13.35 8.37
N TRP A 244 0.96 13.25 9.64
CA TRP A 244 1.11 14.41 10.50
C TRP A 244 2.12 15.43 9.96
N ILE A 245 3.30 14.98 9.50
CA ILE A 245 4.30 15.84 8.85
C ILE A 245 3.70 16.50 7.61
N PHE A 246 3.02 15.74 6.76
CA PHE A 246 2.39 16.27 5.55
C PHE A 246 1.40 17.40 5.88
N ARG A 247 0.47 17.19 6.82
CA ARG A 247 -0.51 18.20 7.23
C ARG A 247 0.14 19.43 7.87
N ARG A 248 1.20 19.23 8.65
CA ARG A 248 1.87 20.31 9.38
C ARG A 248 2.63 21.27 8.47
N TYR A 249 3.19 20.77 7.36
CA TYR A 249 4.13 21.52 6.52
C TYR A 249 3.68 21.74 5.06
N PHE A 250 2.77 20.92 4.53
CA PHE A 250 2.44 20.94 3.09
C PHE A 250 0.96 21.25 2.78
N GLU A 251 0.03 21.02 3.70
CA GLU A 251 -1.42 21.25 3.47
C GLU A 251 -1.83 22.74 3.49
N ARG A 252 -0.90 23.67 3.78
CA ARG A 252 -1.18 25.12 3.76
C ARG A 252 -1.16 25.78 2.38
N GLU A 253 -0.75 25.10 1.32
CA GLU A 253 -0.78 25.65 -0.05
C GLU A 253 -1.90 24.98 -0.85
N GLU A 254 -2.95 25.74 -1.15
CA GLU A 254 -4.15 25.27 -1.87
C GLU A 254 -3.82 24.57 -3.20
N ILE A 255 -4.52 23.46 -3.44
CA ILE A 255 -4.45 22.66 -4.67
C ILE A 255 -5.09 23.47 -5.80
N LEU A 256 -4.26 24.08 -6.66
CA LEU A 256 -4.75 24.74 -7.87
C LEU A 256 -5.30 23.69 -8.86
N PRO A 257 -6.57 23.78 -9.30
CA PRO A 257 -7.10 22.91 -10.33
C PRO A 257 -6.37 23.14 -11.66
N THR A 258 -5.90 22.06 -12.30
CA THR A 258 -5.05 22.12 -13.51
C THR A 258 -5.79 22.49 -14.80
N THR A 259 -6.91 23.20 -14.70
CA THR A 259 -7.72 23.61 -15.85
C THR A 259 -8.39 24.94 -15.57
N SER A 260 -7.65 26.02 -15.73
CA SER A 260 -8.21 27.24 -16.27
C SER A 260 -7.40 27.59 -17.51
N SER A 261 -8.01 27.39 -18.68
CA SER A 261 -7.58 28.08 -19.89
C SER A 261 -7.55 29.58 -19.59
N PRO A 262 -6.54 30.36 -20.01
CA PRO A 262 -6.57 31.80 -19.83
C PRO A 262 -7.72 32.35 -20.68
N CYS A 263 -8.83 32.72 -20.03
CA CYS A 263 -9.88 33.49 -20.67
C CYS A 263 -9.28 34.84 -21.05
N SER A 264 -9.17 35.08 -22.35
CA SER A 264 -8.67 36.31 -22.93
C SER A 264 -9.55 37.50 -22.55
N THR A 265 -8.87 38.57 -22.19
CA THR A 265 -9.30 39.94 -21.85
C THR A 265 -10.38 40.56 -22.75
N ILE A 266 -11.30 41.30 -22.13
CA ILE A 266 -11.85 42.56 -22.67
C ILE A 266 -11.76 43.64 -21.57
N PRO A 267 -11.10 44.80 -21.80
CA PRO A 267 -11.07 45.91 -20.85
C PRO A 267 -12.22 46.89 -21.13
N GLY A 268 -12.93 47.33 -20.09
CA GLY A 268 -13.98 48.35 -20.22
C GLY A 268 -14.34 48.98 -18.88
N HIS A 269 -13.89 50.20 -18.66
CA HIS A 269 -14.28 51.11 -17.58
C HIS A 269 -15.79 51.39 -17.55
N GLY A 270 -16.35 51.68 -16.37
CA GLY A 270 -17.52 52.57 -16.27
C GLY A 270 -18.56 52.20 -15.21
N ILE A 271 -18.63 53.01 -14.15
CA ILE A 271 -19.69 53.08 -13.14
C ILE A 271 -21.00 53.57 -13.80
N SER A 272 -22.17 52.99 -13.50
CA SER A 272 -23.40 53.72 -13.14
C SER A 272 -24.60 52.80 -12.85
N MET A 273 -25.36 53.19 -11.82
CA MET A 273 -26.66 52.67 -11.37
C MET A 273 -27.79 52.87 -12.39
N VAL A 274 -28.78 51.95 -12.42
CA VAL A 274 -30.20 52.25 -12.66
C VAL A 274 -31.09 51.30 -11.85
N LEU A 275 -31.79 51.88 -10.86
CA LEU A 275 -33.03 51.34 -10.26
C LEU A 275 -34.19 51.59 -11.23
N GLY A 276 -35.12 50.65 -11.38
CA GLY A 276 -36.37 50.90 -12.12
C GLY A 276 -37.26 49.68 -12.31
N GLN A 277 -38.34 49.62 -11.52
CA GLN A 277 -39.43 48.64 -11.49
C GLN A 277 -40.16 48.43 -12.83
N PHE A 278 -40.64 47.21 -13.05
CA PHE A 278 -42.01 46.77 -13.46
C PHE A 278 -41.92 45.23 -13.51
N GLY A 279 -42.64 44.38 -12.77
CA GLY A 279 -43.99 44.48 -12.23
C GLY A 279 -44.94 43.63 -13.07
N GLN A 280 -44.99 42.31 -12.86
CA GLN A 280 -46.22 41.50 -12.97
C GLN A 280 -46.05 40.09 -12.38
N ASP A 281 -47.04 39.75 -11.55
CA ASP A 281 -47.15 38.60 -10.66
C ASP A 281 -47.33 37.25 -11.40
N ASN A 282 -46.94 36.16 -10.72
CA ASN A 282 -47.96 35.16 -10.41
C ASN A 282 -47.64 34.36 -9.14
N ARG A 283 -48.69 34.31 -8.31
CA ARG A 283 -48.77 33.78 -6.95
C ARG A 283 -48.98 32.27 -6.95
N ALA A 284 -48.23 31.57 -6.11
CA ALA A 284 -48.69 30.37 -5.44
C ALA A 284 -48.22 30.41 -3.97
N PHE A 285 -49.13 30.85 -3.08
CA PHE A 285 -49.32 30.45 -1.68
C PHE A 285 -48.05 30.15 -0.83
N THR A 286 -47.52 31.02 0.05
CA THR A 286 -48.02 31.47 1.40
C THR A 286 -48.84 30.41 2.14
N THR A 287 -48.56 29.95 3.36
CA THR A 287 -48.09 30.61 4.61
C THR A 287 -47.73 29.47 5.58
N SER A 288 -46.65 29.52 6.37
CA SER A 288 -46.80 29.82 7.80
C SER A 288 -45.46 30.24 8.40
N THR A 289 -45.40 31.50 8.80
CA THR A 289 -44.40 32.09 9.69
C THR A 289 -44.63 31.56 11.10
N GLU A 290 -43.60 31.00 11.73
CA GLU A 290 -43.48 31.09 13.19
C GLU A 290 -42.05 31.51 13.54
N LYS A 291 -41.98 32.50 14.42
CA LYS A 291 -40.82 33.26 14.84
C LYS A 291 -40.26 32.67 16.15
N LEU A 292 -38.94 32.86 16.34
CA LEU A 292 -38.19 32.93 17.62
C LEU A 292 -38.08 31.57 18.36
N SER A 293 -36.95 31.17 18.95
CA SER A 293 -35.95 31.94 19.69
C SER A 293 -34.60 31.23 19.75
N TYR A 294 -33.54 32.03 19.77
CA TYR A 294 -32.21 31.65 20.23
C TYR A 294 -32.26 31.20 21.70
N THR A 295 -31.67 30.06 22.05
CA THR A 295 -31.29 29.78 23.44
C THR A 295 -29.96 29.06 23.45
N LYS A 296 -29.04 29.66 24.22
CA LYS A 296 -27.66 29.28 24.43
C LYS A 296 -27.59 28.85 25.89
N GLU A 297 -27.33 27.58 26.17
CA GLU A 297 -26.91 27.07 27.50
C GLU A 297 -26.28 25.68 27.31
N LYS A 298 -24.96 25.56 27.55
CA LYS A 298 -24.38 24.88 28.73
C LYS A 298 -24.90 23.45 28.90
N TYR A 299 -24.11 22.46 28.49
CA TYR A 299 -23.25 21.63 29.34
C TYR A 299 -22.22 20.92 28.46
#